data_AF-A0A0V0HI25-F1
#
_entry.id   AF-A0A0V0HI25-F1
#
_cell.length_a   1.000
_cell.length_b   1.000
_cell.length_c   1.000
_cell.angle_alpha   90.00
_cell.angle_beta   90.00
_cell.angle_gamma   90.00
#
_symmetry.space_group_name_H-M   'P 1'
#
loop_
_entity.id
_entity.type
_entity.pdbx_description
1 polymer ?
#
loop_
_entity_poly.entity_id
_entity_poly.type
_entity_poly.pdbx_seq_one_letter_code
_entity_poly.pdbx_strand_id
1 'polypeptide(L)'
;MLQRLLFHFPPNSDTDLDSYVIGDKSILKDAGIQDLNDVEALPPPPEIKDKVPAQKCKGEISYFICTRPGRGPVLLPDESQALLCLETGLPK
;
A
#
# COMPACT_ATOMS: atom_id res chain seq x y z
N MET A 1 0.69 -4.16 12.71
CA MET A 1 -0.17 -4.89 11.74
C MET A 1 0.49 -4.95 10.36
N LEU A 2 0.86 -3.81 9.76
CA LEU A 2 1.48 -3.75 8.42
C LEU A 2 2.74 -4.63 8.28
N GLN A 3 3.65 -4.61 9.26
CA GLN A 3 4.83 -5.48 9.28
C GLN A 3 4.47 -6.97 9.10
N ARG A 4 3.36 -7.44 9.70
CA ARG A 4 2.94 -8.84 9.58
C ARG A 4 2.45 -9.15 8.17
N LEU A 5 1.68 -8.24 7.58
CA LEU A 5 1.21 -8.38 6.20
C LEU A 5 2.40 -8.39 5.23
N LEU A 6 3.34 -7.47 5.38
CA LEU A 6 4.55 -7.40 4.55
C LEU A 6 5.47 -8.60 4.73
N PHE A 7 5.54 -9.17 5.95
CA PHE A 7 6.29 -10.40 6.20
C PHE A 7 5.69 -11.62 5.47
N HIS A 8 4.36 -11.76 5.48
CA HIS A 8 3.66 -12.86 4.82
C HIS A 8 3.53 -12.67 3.31
N PHE A 9 3.35 -11.44 2.87
CA PHE A 9 3.15 -11.07 1.47
C PHE A 9 4.24 -10.06 1.06
N PRO A 10 5.49 -10.51 0.92
CA PRO A 10 6.53 -9.64 0.39
C PRO A 10 6.26 -9.37 -1.10
N PRO A 11 6.57 -8.15 -1.59
CA PRO A 11 6.50 -7.83 -3.01
C PRO A 11 7.55 -8.63 -3.82
N ASN A 12 7.43 -8.58 -5.15
CA ASN A 12 8.47 -9.13 -6.02
C ASN A 12 9.75 -8.27 -5.93
N SER A 13 10.89 -8.88 -6.21
CA SER A 13 12.21 -8.23 -6.08
C SER A 13 12.35 -6.97 -6.95
N ASP A 14 11.60 -6.91 -8.05
CA ASP A 14 11.61 -5.80 -9.01
C ASP A 14 10.54 -4.73 -8.71
N THR A 15 9.72 -4.92 -7.66
CA THR A 15 8.61 -4.03 -7.34
C THR A 15 9.03 -2.95 -6.36
N ASP A 16 8.86 -1.70 -6.75
CA ASP A 16 9.13 -0.54 -5.90
C ASP A 16 8.15 -0.46 -4.72
N LEU A 17 8.65 -0.21 -3.51
CA LEU A 17 7.84 -0.13 -2.29
C LEU A 17 6.78 0.98 -2.39
N ASP A 18 7.11 2.06 -3.10
CA ASP A 18 6.23 3.20 -3.34
C ASP A 18 5.04 2.87 -4.24
N SER A 19 5.18 1.87 -5.11
CA SER A 19 4.09 1.30 -5.91
C SER A 19 3.32 0.22 -5.16
N TYR A 20 3.98 -0.43 -4.20
CA TYR A 20 3.41 -1.52 -3.42
C TYR A 20 2.53 -1.04 -2.28
N VAL A 21 2.82 0.12 -1.69
CA VAL A 21 2.01 0.71 -0.62
C VAL A 21 1.57 2.12 -1.01
N ILE A 22 0.28 2.25 -1.31
CA ILE A 22 -0.34 3.46 -1.87
C ILE A 22 -1.19 4.16 -0.80
N GLY A 23 -1.21 5.50 -0.86
CA GLY A 23 -2.00 6.35 0.03
C GLY A 23 -1.18 6.93 1.17
N ASP A 24 -1.58 6.66 2.42
CA ASP A 24 -0.89 7.16 3.60
C ASP A 24 0.43 6.40 3.85
N LYS A 25 1.54 6.95 3.35
CA LYS A 25 2.88 6.37 3.52
C LYS A 25 3.48 6.58 4.90
N SER A 26 2.89 7.40 5.78
CA SER A 26 3.46 7.61 7.12
C SER A 26 3.47 6.32 7.95
N ILE A 27 2.51 5.43 7.67
CA ILE A 27 2.38 4.14 8.33
C ILE A 27 3.57 3.20 8.10
N LEU A 28 4.33 3.37 7.00
CA LEU A 28 5.58 2.64 6.75
C LEU A 28 6.66 3.06 7.74
N LYS A 29 6.77 4.37 7.99
CA LYS A 29 7.71 4.93 8.98
C LYS A 29 7.35 4.50 10.39
N ASP A 30 6.06 4.50 10.72
CA ASP A 30 5.56 4.00 12.02
C ASP A 30 5.84 2.50 12.19
N ALA A 31 5.93 1.76 11.08
CA ALA A 31 6.36 0.36 11.03
C ALA A 31 7.89 0.18 10.95
N GLY A 32 8.69 1.24 10.95
CA GLY A 32 10.15 1.14 10.85
C GLY A 32 10.66 0.58 9.53
N ILE A 33 9.88 0.72 8.45
CA ILE A 33 10.21 0.21 7.11
C ILE A 33 10.54 1.41 6.23
N GLN A 34 11.78 1.48 5.73
CA GLN A 34 12.22 2.49 4.77
C GLN A 34 12.32 1.87 3.39
N ASP A 35 12.94 0.69 3.29
CA ASP A 35 13.25 0.05 2.02
C ASP A 35 12.75 -1.42 1.96
N LEU A 36 12.80 -2.01 0.77
CA LEU A 36 12.48 -3.44 0.57
C LEU A 36 13.37 -4.37 1.41
N ASN A 37 14.60 -3.96 1.67
CA ASN A 37 15.52 -4.71 2.54
C ASN A 37 14.96 -4.84 3.96
N ASP A 38 14.29 -3.80 4.47
CA ASP A 38 13.68 -3.84 5.79
C ASP A 38 12.50 -4.81 5.82
N VAL A 39 11.74 -4.91 4.73
CA VAL A 39 10.64 -5.87 4.57
C VAL A 39 11.15 -7.31 4.61
N GLU A 40 12.25 -7.59 3.91
CA GLU A 40 12.85 -8.93 3.90
C GLU A 40 13.49 -9.30 5.25
N ALA A 41 14.05 -8.32 5.96
CA ALA A 41 14.66 -8.45 7.28
C ALA A 41 13.64 -8.51 8.44
N LEU A 42 12.33 -8.37 8.16
CA LEU A 42 11.30 -8.40 9.20
C LEU A 42 11.34 -9.74 9.98
N PRO A 43 11.35 -9.68 11.32
CA PRO A 43 11.31 -10.89 12.14
C PRO A 43 9.94 -11.58 12.01
N PRO A 44 9.90 -12.91 12.22
CA PRO A 44 8.65 -13.64 12.23
C PRO A 44 7.70 -13.10 13.33
N PRO A 45 6.39 -12.97 13.06
CA PRO A 45 5.43 -12.55 14.06
C PRO A 45 5.42 -13.46 15.29
N PRO A 46 5.29 -12.92 16.52
CA PRO A 46 5.37 -13.69 17.76
C PRO A 46 4.24 -14.72 17.93
N GLU A 47 3.16 -14.60 17.16
CA GLU A 47 2.07 -15.58 17.11
C GLU A 47 2.48 -16.93 16.49
N ILE A 48 3.53 -16.94 15.64
CA ILE A 48 4.03 -18.14 14.98
C ILE A 48 5.06 -18.81 15.91
N LYS A 49 4.57 -19.50 16.93
CA LYS A 49 5.39 -20.34 17.82
C LYS A 49 5.88 -21.58 17.06
N ASP A 50 7.15 -21.58 16.63
CA ASP A 50 8.07 -22.71 16.39
C ASP A 50 7.64 -23.95 15.57
N LYS A 51 6.39 -24.08 15.12
CA LYS A 51 5.87 -25.38 14.61
C LYS A 51 5.40 -25.39 13.16
N VAL A 52 5.35 -24.24 12.49
CA VAL A 52 5.03 -24.18 11.05
C VAL A 52 5.96 -23.14 10.41
N PRO A 53 6.74 -23.49 9.37
CA PRO A 53 7.50 -22.50 8.63
C PRO A 53 6.50 -21.46 8.11
N ALA A 54 6.70 -20.19 8.48
CA ALA A 54 5.80 -19.15 8.04
C ALA A 54 5.80 -19.12 6.51
N GLN A 55 4.67 -19.49 5.91
CA GLN A 55 4.52 -19.49 4.47
C GLN A 55 4.55 -18.03 4.00
N LYS A 56 5.61 -17.68 3.26
CA LYS A 56 5.72 -16.41 2.57
C LYS A 56 5.12 -16.59 1.17
N CYS A 57 4.08 -15.83 0.90
CA CYS A 57 3.33 -15.78 -0.34
C CYS A 57 3.83 -14.61 -1.19
N LYS A 58 5.08 -14.72 -1.66
CA LYS A 58 5.74 -13.65 -2.42
C LYS A 58 4.97 -13.37 -3.71
N GLY A 59 4.62 -12.10 -3.93
CA GLY A 59 3.95 -11.65 -5.17
C GLY A 59 2.47 -12.02 -5.30
N GLU A 60 1.83 -12.62 -4.29
CA GLU A 60 0.38 -12.91 -4.33
C GLU A 60 -0.47 -11.64 -4.23
N ILE A 61 0.00 -10.65 -3.49
CA ILE A 61 -0.65 -9.35 -3.36
C ILE A 61 0.00 -8.37 -4.34
N SER A 62 -0.83 -7.66 -5.11
CA SER A 62 -0.35 -6.65 -6.05
C SER A 62 0.08 -5.34 -5.37
N TYR A 63 -0.70 -4.85 -4.40
CA TYR A 63 -0.40 -3.66 -3.62
C TYR A 63 -1.33 -3.55 -2.40
N PHE A 64 -0.96 -2.70 -1.45
CA PHE A 64 -1.76 -2.29 -0.30
C PHE A 64 -2.22 -0.84 -0.47
N ILE A 65 -3.48 -0.56 -0.11
CA ILE A 65 -3.98 0.81 0.04
C ILE A 65 -4.10 1.12 1.53
N CYS A 66 -3.34 2.09 2.00
CA CYS A 66 -3.46 2.63 3.34
C CYS A 66 -4.20 3.97 3.28
N THR A 67 -5.33 4.08 3.96
CA THR A 67 -6.14 5.30 3.97
C THR A 67 -6.69 5.60 5.36
N ARG A 68 -7.14 6.84 5.56
CA ARG A 68 -7.74 7.31 6.81
C ARG A 68 -9.25 7.52 6.63
N PRO A 69 -10.04 7.50 7.72
CA PRO A 69 -11.45 7.85 7.67
C PRO A 69 -11.68 9.19 6.94
N GLY A 70 -12.53 9.15 5.92
CA GLY A 70 -12.79 10.29 5.04
C GLY A 70 -13.95 11.19 5.51
N ARG A 71 -14.04 12.39 4.92
CA ARG A 71 -15.05 13.41 5.25
C ARG A 71 -16.35 13.35 4.42
N GLY A 72 -16.46 12.38 3.51
CA GLY A 72 -17.58 12.29 2.55
C GLY A 72 -17.36 13.10 1.26
N PRO A 73 -18.39 13.21 0.39
CA PRO A 73 -18.29 13.87 -0.90
C PRO A 73 -18.16 15.39 -0.76
N VAL A 74 -17.44 16.02 -1.69
CA VAL A 74 -17.23 17.47 -1.75
C VAL A 74 -17.32 17.95 -3.19
N LEU A 75 -17.95 19.10 -3.41
CA LEU A 75 -17.97 19.76 -4.71
C LEU A 75 -16.59 20.32 -5.02
N LEU A 76 -16.05 20.01 -6.21
CA LEU A 76 -14.81 20.59 -6.72
C LEU A 76 -15.19 21.81 -7.57
N PRO A 77 -14.98 23.05 -7.11
CA PRO A 77 -15.36 24.26 -7.85
C PRO A 77 -14.38 24.60 -8.97
N ASP A 78 -13.23 23.93 -9.02
CA ASP A 78 -12.19 24.15 -10.01
C ASP A 78 -12.48 23.36 -11.29
N GLU A 79 -12.83 24.07 -12.37
CA GLU A 79 -13.11 23.52 -13.69
C GLU A 79 -11.91 22.78 -14.32
N SER A 80 -10.69 23.03 -13.84
CA SER A 80 -9.52 22.26 -14.29
C SER A 80 -9.64 20.77 -13.92
N GLN A 81 -10.34 20.47 -12.82
CA GLN A 81 -10.58 19.12 -12.30
C GLN A 81 -11.82 18.46 -12.94
N ALA A 82 -12.57 19.18 -13.77
CA ALA A 82 -13.65 18.59 -14.54
C ALA A 82 -13.10 17.56 -15.53
N LEU A 83 -13.69 16.36 -15.54
CA LEU A 83 -13.27 15.25 -16.38
C LEU A 83 -13.84 15.33 -17.81
N LEU A 84 -14.78 16.25 -18.06
CA LEU A 84 -15.39 16.47 -19.37
C LEU A 84 -14.99 17.84 -19.92
N CYS A 85 -14.80 17.91 -21.24
CA CYS A 85 -14.63 19.17 -21.95
C CYS A 85 -15.97 19.92 -21.98
N LEU A 86 -15.96 21.19 -21.59
CA LEU A 86 -17.17 22.02 -21.50
C LEU A 86 -17.84 22.24 -22.87
N GLU A 87 -17.05 22.26 -23.95
CA GLU A 87 -17.56 22.54 -25.29
C GLU A 87 -18.15 21.29 -25.96
N THR A 88 -17.46 20.15 -25.83
CA THR A 88 -17.83 18.92 -26.56
C THR A 88 -18.63 17.94 -25.70
N GLY A 89 -18.59 18.07 -24.38
CA GLY A 89 -19.18 17.11 -23.44
C GLY A 89 -18.49 15.74 -23.43
N LEU A 90 -17.34 15.61 -24.10
CA LEU A 90 -16.55 14.38 -24.16
C LEU A 90 -15.48 14.35 -23.06
N PRO A 91 -14.94 13.17 -22.71
CA PRO A 91 -13.79 13.08 -21.81
C PRO A 91 -12.67 14.03 -22.25
N LYS A 92 -12.13 14.80 -21.30
CA LYS A 92 -10.92 15.60 -21.53
C LYS A 92 -9.74 14.72 -21.88
#